data_AF-A0A2R6IL17-F1
#
_entry.id   AF-A0A2R6IL17-F1
#
_cell.length_a   1.000
_cell.length_b   1.000
_cell.length_c   1.000
_cell.angle_alpha   90.00
_cell.angle_beta   90.00
_cell.angle_gamma   90.00
#
_symmetry.space_group_name_H-M   'P 1'
#
loop_
_entity.id
_entity.type
_entity.pdbx_description
1 polymer ?
#
loop_
_entity_poly.entity_id
_entity_poly.type
_entity_poly.pdbx_seq_one_letter_code
_entity_poly.pdbx_strand_id
1 'polypeptide(L)'
;MTVTYRGDGVAGTQVTANGDRAGPTDGDGTLSLGLDEGASELELEFRRGELEFARTYRVENGTLAPVDPGDGDGQGDGDSEGAGDGDGQGDGDSEGAGDGDVYSLRAKVR
;
A
#
# COMPACT_ATOMS: atom_id res chain seq x y z
N MET A 1 -6.47 4.49 -8.75
CA MET A 1 -6.18 3.99 -7.39
C MET A 1 -7.37 4.25 -6.49
N THR A 2 -7.44 3.61 -5.32
CA THR A 2 -8.45 3.89 -4.30
C THR A 2 -7.75 4.09 -2.95
N VAL A 3 -8.21 5.07 -2.17
CA VAL A 3 -7.78 5.33 -0.80
C VAL A 3 -8.89 4.83 0.11
N THR A 4 -8.56 3.87 0.98
CA THR A 4 -9.51 3.28 1.92
C THR A 4 -9.10 3.50 3.36
N TYR A 5 -10.08 3.62 4.26
CA TYR A 5 -9.90 3.60 5.70
C TYR A 5 -10.89 2.60 6.30
N ARG A 6 -10.39 1.57 6.98
CA ARG A 6 -11.21 0.45 7.49
C ARG A 6 -12.09 -0.22 6.44
N GLY A 7 -11.60 -0.27 5.19
CA GLY A 7 -12.31 -0.84 4.05
C GLY A 7 -13.24 0.14 3.31
N ASP A 8 -13.54 1.32 3.89
CA ASP A 8 -14.39 2.33 3.26
C ASP A 8 -13.60 3.32 2.42
N GLY A 9 -14.15 3.71 1.27
CA GLY A 9 -13.59 4.74 0.39
C GLY A 9 -13.50 6.10 1.08
N VAL A 10 -12.34 6.76 0.95
CA VAL A 10 -12.02 8.02 1.63
C VAL A 10 -12.13 9.17 0.64
N ALA A 11 -13.29 9.82 0.58
CA ALA A 11 -13.54 10.95 -0.32
C ALA A 11 -12.85 12.26 0.09
N GLY A 12 -12.53 13.10 -0.90
CA GLY A 12 -11.99 14.44 -0.70
C GLY A 12 -10.54 14.51 -0.24
N THR A 13 -9.82 13.39 -0.24
CA THR A 13 -8.40 13.32 0.09
C THR A 13 -7.61 14.02 -1.01
N GLN A 14 -6.90 15.10 -0.69
CA GLN A 14 -6.04 15.77 -1.66
C GLN A 14 -4.84 14.88 -1.97
N VAL A 15 -4.56 14.67 -3.25
CA VAL A 15 -3.43 13.87 -3.70
C VAL A 15 -2.48 14.73 -4.54
N THR A 16 -1.20 14.62 -4.23
CA THR A 16 -0.09 15.09 -5.05
C THR A 16 0.66 13.86 -5.58
N ALA A 17 1.05 13.87 -6.85
CA ALA A 17 1.81 12.82 -7.50
C ALA A 17 3.10 13.41 -8.05
N ASN A 18 4.26 12.92 -7.62
CA ASN A 18 5.58 13.43 -8.01
C ASN A 18 5.72 14.96 -7.84
N GLY A 19 5.12 15.53 -6.79
CA GLY A 19 5.08 16.97 -6.56
C GLY A 19 4.00 17.74 -7.35
N ASP A 20 3.34 17.11 -8.32
CA ASP A 20 2.25 17.70 -9.10
C ASP A 20 0.88 17.43 -8.48
N ARG A 21 0.03 18.45 -8.44
CA ARG A 21 -1.31 18.33 -7.84
C ARG A 21 -2.22 17.49 -8.74
N ALA A 22 -2.53 16.26 -8.31
CA ALA A 22 -3.44 15.37 -9.01
C ALA A 22 -4.92 15.67 -8.71
N GLY A 23 -5.22 16.12 -7.49
CA GLY A 23 -6.57 16.52 -7.06
C GLY A 23 -7.18 15.62 -5.99
N PRO A 24 -8.44 15.89 -5.58
CA PRO A 24 -9.10 15.13 -4.55
C PRO A 24 -9.61 13.76 -5.03
N THR A 25 -9.65 12.78 -4.14
CA THR A 25 -10.39 11.52 -4.37
C THR A 25 -11.90 11.77 -4.46
N ASP A 26 -12.59 10.96 -5.27
CA ASP A 26 -14.04 10.99 -5.44
C ASP A 26 -14.81 10.38 -4.25
N GLY A 27 -16.14 10.27 -4.37
CA GLY A 27 -17.01 9.73 -3.32
C GLY A 27 -16.67 8.32 -2.86
N ASP A 28 -16.07 7.51 -3.73
CA ASP A 28 -15.66 6.13 -3.45
C ASP A 28 -14.18 6.05 -3.02
N GLY A 29 -13.54 7.21 -2.77
CA GLY A 29 -12.12 7.29 -2.44
C GLY A 29 -11.20 7.02 -3.63
N THR A 30 -11.72 7.05 -4.87
CA THR A 30 -10.97 6.71 -6.07
C THR A 30 -10.35 7.95 -6.72
N LEU A 31 -9.18 7.78 -7.33
CA LEU A 31 -8.53 8.79 -8.16
C LEU A 31 -7.86 8.13 -9.36
N SER A 32 -8.06 8.71 -10.55
CA SER A 32 -7.36 8.32 -11.78
C SER A 32 -6.16 9.24 -11.96
N LEU A 33 -4.98 8.65 -12.16
CA LEU A 33 -3.74 9.37 -12.40
C LEU A 33 -3.25 9.02 -13.81
N GLY A 34 -2.76 10.02 -14.54
CA GLY A 34 -1.91 9.78 -15.70
C GLY A 34 -0.49 9.53 -15.23
N LEU A 35 0.20 8.56 -15.82
CA LEU A 35 1.63 8.35 -15.62
C LEU A 35 2.34 8.71 -16.92
N ASP A 36 3.44 9.44 -16.82
CA ASP A 36 4.28 9.72 -17.99
C ASP A 36 4.85 8.42 -18.56
N GLU A 37 4.91 8.36 -19.90
CA GLU A 37 5.53 7.24 -20.59
C GLU A 37 7.02 7.15 -20.20
N GLY A 38 7.40 6.08 -19.51
CA GLY A 38 8.76 5.86 -19.03
C GLY A 38 9.02 6.28 -17.58
N ALA A 39 8.01 6.72 -16.83
CA ALA A 39 8.13 6.88 -15.39
C ALA A 39 8.52 5.54 -14.74
N SER A 40 9.58 5.54 -13.93
CA SER A 40 10.04 4.36 -13.17
C SER A 40 9.53 4.35 -11.73
N GLU A 41 9.13 5.50 -11.21
CA GLU A 41 8.68 5.69 -9.83
C GLU A 41 7.53 6.70 -9.77
N LEU A 42 6.69 6.53 -8.76
CA LEU A 42 5.55 7.38 -8.45
C LEU A 42 5.53 7.62 -6.94
N GLU A 43 5.83 8.85 -6.55
CA GLU A 43 5.65 9.34 -5.19
C GLU A 43 4.25 9.93 -5.06
N LEU A 44 3.50 9.50 -4.05
CA LEU A 44 2.16 10.00 -3.76
C LEU A 44 2.12 10.59 -2.36
N GLU A 45 1.63 11.82 -2.25
CA GLU A 45 1.34 12.48 -0.98
C GLU A 45 -0.17 12.64 -0.83
N PHE A 46 -0.69 12.20 0.31
CA PHE A 46 -2.11 12.25 0.64
C PHE A 46 -2.34 13.19 1.80
N ARG A 47 -3.31 14.09 1.66
CA ARG A 47 -3.70 15.03 2.72
C ARG A 47 -5.21 15.06 2.93
N ARG A 48 -5.63 14.93 4.19
CA ARG A 48 -7.02 15.12 4.61
C ARG A 48 -7.08 15.81 5.97
N GLY A 49 -7.46 17.09 5.97
CA GLY A 49 -7.44 17.91 7.17
C GLY A 49 -5.99 18.05 7.68
N GLU A 50 -5.75 17.54 8.88
CA GLU A 50 -4.44 17.51 9.55
C GLU A 50 -3.64 16.22 9.28
N LEU A 51 -4.27 15.21 8.66
CA LEU A 51 -3.60 13.94 8.34
C LEU A 51 -2.84 14.08 7.02
N GLU A 52 -1.56 13.75 7.05
CA GLU A 52 -0.65 13.73 5.90
C GLU A 52 0.17 12.44 5.91
N PHE A 53 0.25 11.73 4.78
CA PHE A 53 1.11 10.57 4.60
C PHE A 53 1.58 10.45 3.15
N ALA A 54 2.78 9.89 2.96
CA ALA A 54 3.36 9.66 1.64
C ALA A 54 3.56 8.16 1.38
N ARG A 55 3.50 7.76 0.12
CA ARG A 55 3.78 6.40 -0.37
C ARG A 55 4.53 6.48 -1.70
N THR A 56 5.56 5.67 -1.83
CA THR A 56 6.31 5.54 -3.09
C THR A 56 5.98 4.20 -3.75
N TYR A 57 5.84 4.22 -5.07
CA TYR A 57 5.61 3.05 -5.90
C TYR A 57 6.65 3.00 -7.01
N ARG A 58 7.12 1.80 -7.33
CA ARG A 58 7.86 1.55 -8.56
C ARG A 58 6.86 1.24 -9.68
N VAL A 59 7.11 1.78 -10.86
CA VAL A 59 6.34 1.52 -12.07
C VAL A 59 7.07 0.45 -12.88
N GLU A 60 6.47 -0.72 -13.02
CA GLU A 60 7.06 -1.86 -13.75
C GLU A 60 6.03 -2.39 -14.75
N ASN A 61 6.35 -2.34 -16.05
CA ASN A 61 5.49 -2.84 -17.13
C ASN A 61 4.04 -2.32 -17.05
N GLY A 62 3.87 -1.03 -16.72
CA GLY A 62 2.55 -0.42 -16.56
C GLY A 62 1.78 -0.91 -15.33
N THR A 63 2.46 -1.47 -14.34
CA THR A 63 1.88 -1.86 -13.04
C THR A 63 2.62 -1.11 -11.93
N LEU A 64 1.94 -0.81 -10.82
CA LEU A 64 2.56 -0.19 -9.64
C LEU A 64 2.90 -1.25 -8.59
N ALA A 65 4.16 -1.30 -8.18
CA ALA A 65 4.64 -2.10 -7.06
C ALA A 65 4.94 -1.17 -5.87
N PRO A 66 4.42 -1.43 -4.66
CA PRO A 66 4.75 -0.61 -3.50
C PRO A 66 6.24 -0.72 -3.18
N VAL A 67 6.88 0.42 -2.92
CA VAL A 67 8.21 0.46 -2.31
C VAL A 67 7.97 0.53 -0.81
N ASP A 68 8.38 -0.51 -0.09
CA ASP A 68 8.19 -0.53 1.35
C ASP A 68 9.12 0.50 2.01
N PRO A 69 8.62 1.37 2.90
CA PRO A 69 9.47 2.33 3.60
C PRO A 69 10.44 1.65 4.59
N GLY A 70 10.36 0.32 4.77
CA GLY A 70 11.15 -0.49 5.70
C GLY A 70 12.33 -1.28 5.09
N ASP A 71 12.77 -1.02 3.86
CA ASP A 71 13.96 -1.67 3.28
C ASP A 71 15.29 -1.08 3.83
N GLY A 72 15.34 -0.94 5.17
CA GLY A 72 16.54 -0.71 5.96
C GLY A 72 16.72 -1.88 6.91
N ASP A 73 17.56 -2.84 6.52
CA ASP A 73 18.24 -3.86 7.32
C ASP A 73 17.44 -4.48 8.49
N GLY A 74 16.69 -5.55 8.18
CA GLY A 74 15.98 -6.35 9.17
C GLY A 74 15.94 -7.83 8.83
N GLN A 75 17.07 -8.40 8.39
CA GLN A 75 17.28 -9.85 8.48
C GLN A 75 17.27 -10.25 9.95
N GLY A 76 16.09 -10.56 10.46
CA GLY A 76 15.95 -11.42 11.62
C GLY A 76 16.43 -12.80 11.23
N ASP A 77 17.72 -13.07 11.43
CA ASP A 77 18.25 -14.42 11.54
C ASP A 77 17.60 -15.08 12.77
N GLY A 78 16.36 -15.54 12.59
CA GLY A 78 15.73 -16.46 13.50
C GLY A 78 16.36 -17.83 13.30
N ASP A 79 17.39 -18.12 14.11
CA ASP A 79 17.99 -19.44 14.31
C ASP A 79 16.91 -20.53 14.24
N SER A 80 16.86 -21.22 13.10
CA SER A 80 16.06 -22.43 12.93
C SER A 80 16.99 -23.62 13.09
N GLU A 81 17.31 -23.96 14.34
CA GLU A 81 17.78 -25.30 14.68
C GLU A 81 16.59 -26.26 14.56
N GLY A 82 16.39 -26.77 13.34
CA GLY A 82 15.40 -27.80 13.05
C GLY A 82 15.83 -29.16 13.57
N ALA A 83 15.37 -29.52 14.77
CA ALA A 83 15.25 -30.91 15.19
C ALA A 83 13.96 -31.10 16.01
N GLY A 84 12.98 -31.79 15.43
CA GLY A 84 11.76 -32.16 16.12
C GLY A 84 10.68 -32.71 15.19
N ASP A 85 10.74 -34.02 14.92
CA ASP A 85 9.58 -34.79 14.47
C ASP A 85 8.41 -34.56 15.44
N GLY A 86 7.29 -34.07 14.93
CA GLY A 86 6.09 -33.82 15.72
C GLY A 86 4.86 -33.82 14.83
N ASP A 87 4.22 -34.97 14.73
CA ASP A 87 2.91 -35.18 14.08
C ASP A 87 1.84 -34.34 14.81
N GLY A 88 1.62 -33.11 14.34
CA GLY A 88 0.60 -32.20 14.87
C GLY A 88 -0.42 -31.86 13.80
N GLN A 89 -1.54 -32.59 13.77
CA GLN A 89 -2.76 -32.16 13.09
C GLN A 89 -3.23 -30.82 13.69
N GLY A 90 -3.20 -29.76 12.89
CA GLY A 90 -3.71 -28.44 13.27
C GLY A 90 -4.65 -27.93 12.18
N ASP A 91 -5.95 -28.10 12.42
CA ASP A 91 -6.99 -27.34 11.71
C ASP A 91 -6.83 -25.86 12.08
N GLY A 92 -6.11 -25.12 11.24
CA GLY A 92 -5.78 -23.73 11.47
C GLY A 92 -6.83 -22.78 10.91
N ASP A 93 -7.99 -22.69 11.56
CA ASP A 93 -8.86 -21.50 11.49
C ASP A 93 -8.04 -20.29 11.96
N SER A 94 -7.50 -19.55 11.01
CA SER A 94 -6.69 -18.37 11.25
C SER A 94 -7.55 -17.12 11.08
N GLU A 95 -8.33 -16.80 12.12
CA GLU A 95 -8.93 -15.46 12.28
C GLU A 95 -7.80 -14.45 12.60
N GLY A 96 -7.05 -14.06 11.58
CA GLY A 96 -6.07 -12.99 11.66
C GLY A 96 -6.76 -11.64 11.55
N ALA A 97 -7.45 -11.21 12.60
CA ALA A 97 -7.92 -9.83 12.77
C ALA A 97 -6.72 -8.91 13.05
N GLY A 98 -5.94 -8.63 12.00
CA GLY A 98 -4.99 -7.54 11.98
C GLY A 98 -5.74 -6.23 11.77
N ASP A 99 -6.30 -5.67 12.84
CA ASP A 99 -6.82 -4.29 12.90
C ASP A 99 -5.62 -3.32 12.95
N GLY A 100 -4.77 -3.38 11.93
CA GLY A 100 -3.92 -2.26 11.56
C GLY A 100 -4.74 -1.39 10.63
N ASP A 101 -4.66 -0.07 10.72
CA ASP A 101 -5.30 0.83 9.76
C ASP A 101 -4.70 0.60 8.35
N VAL A 102 -5.19 -0.43 7.64
CA VAL A 102 -4.65 -0.85 6.35
C VAL A 102 -5.20 0.07 5.27
N TYR A 103 -4.47 1.16 4.99
CA TYR A 103 -4.64 1.92 3.77
C TYR A 103 -4.27 1.01 2.58
N SER A 104 -5.29 0.43 1.94
CA SER A 104 -5.13 -0.46 0.79
C SER A 104 -5.27 0.34 -0.50
N LEU A 105 -4.19 0.40 -1.30
CA LEU A 105 -4.18 1.09 -2.59
C LEU A 105 -4.30 0.08 -3.72
N ARG A 106 -5.39 0.17 -4.50
CA ARG A 106 -5.58 -0.62 -5.73
C ARG A 106 -5.49 0.26 -6.96
N ALA A 107 -4.33 0.31 -7.60
CA ALA A 107 -4.17 1.00 -8.88
C ALA A 107 -4.70 0.14 -10.04
N LYS A 108 -5.36 0.78 -11.00
CA LYS A 108 -5.75 0.17 -12.27
C LYS A 108 -5.21 1.09 -13.35
N VAL A 109 -4.22 0.62 -14.10
CA VAL A 109 -3.66 1.34 -15.25
C VAL A 109 -4.62 1.13 -16.42
N ARG A 110 -4.93 2.21 -17.15
CA ARG A 110 -5.72 2.17 -18.38
C ARG A 110 -4.81 2.33 -19.58
#